data_AF-A0A951JX43-F1
#
_entry.id   AF-A0A951JX43-F1
#
_cell.length_a   1.000
_cell.length_b   1.000
_cell.length_c   1.000
_cell.angle_alpha   90.00
_cell.angle_beta   90.00
_cell.angle_gamma   90.00
#
_symmetry.space_group_name_H-M   'P 1'
#
loop_
_entity.id
_entity.type
_entity.pdbx_description
1 polymer ?
#
loop_
_entity_poly.entity_id
_entity_poly.type
_entity_poly.pdbx_seq_one_letter_code
_entity_poly.pdbx_strand_id
1 'polypeptide(L)'
;MARRQRSSEPEGPNPYQVLGISTLATLEEVTASYRALAQQFHPDRHVDSPEPVRRQAERRMREVNQAFLALKKGAWLAPTVDSPIPTTSAPNPEAVRAARQRAYRAAREHTAQARAAQASRVQAKKSVPPGQARPTSKDRAAGRIVFGLGQAIYTNELTCRGCTSVQQLPPGWQDRLRDTGFSCSVCGRLILSA
;
A
#
# COMPACT_ATOMS: atom_id res chain seq x y z
N MET A 1 16.24 3.10 -69.53
CA MET A 1 16.07 4.46 -68.98
C MET A 1 14.57 4.66 -68.72
N ALA A 2 14.00 4.91 -67.54
CA ALA A 2 14.44 5.06 -66.17
C ALA A 2 13.27 4.57 -65.29
N ARG A 3 13.51 3.63 -64.36
CA ARG A 3 12.50 3.20 -63.39
C ARG A 3 12.34 4.37 -62.40
N ARG A 4 11.28 5.17 -62.56
CA ARG A 4 10.90 6.19 -61.56
C ARG A 4 10.55 5.46 -60.28
N GLN A 5 11.50 5.38 -59.37
CA GLN A 5 11.25 5.07 -57.97
C GLN A 5 10.44 6.24 -57.42
N ARG A 6 9.11 6.08 -57.34
CA ARG A 6 8.30 6.95 -56.50
C ARG A 6 8.35 6.34 -55.10
N SER A 7 9.38 6.73 -54.37
CA SER A 7 9.51 6.54 -52.93
C SER A 7 8.19 6.94 -52.29
N SER A 8 7.50 5.98 -51.68
CA SER A 8 6.43 6.27 -50.75
C SER A 8 7.06 6.80 -49.46
N GLU A 9 7.50 8.06 -49.49
CA GLU A 9 7.79 8.80 -48.26
C GLU A 9 6.47 8.92 -47.49
N PRO A 10 6.40 8.46 -46.23
CA PRO A 10 5.21 8.69 -45.43
C PRO A 10 5.06 10.21 -45.25
N GLU A 11 3.98 10.79 -45.78
CA GLU A 11 3.63 12.22 -45.62
C GLU A 11 3.21 12.54 -44.16
N GLY A 12 4.14 12.40 -43.23
CA GLY A 12 3.96 12.73 -41.83
C GLY A 12 5.30 12.93 -41.13
N PRO A 13 5.33 13.68 -40.01
CA PRO A 13 6.55 13.95 -39.27
C PRO A 13 7.17 12.63 -38.80
N ASN A 14 8.43 12.39 -39.17
CA ASN A 14 9.15 11.19 -38.80
C ASN A 14 9.23 11.11 -37.26
N PRO A 15 8.77 10.01 -36.62
CA PRO A 15 8.69 9.91 -35.17
C PRO A 15 10.07 9.94 -34.49
N TYR A 16 11.12 9.46 -35.16
CA TYR A 16 12.48 9.57 -34.66
C TYR A 16 12.94 11.03 -34.60
N GLN A 17 12.55 11.84 -35.59
CA GLN A 17 12.84 13.28 -35.61
C GLN A 17 12.00 14.04 -34.57
N VAL A 18 10.73 13.68 -34.39
CA VAL A 18 9.86 14.29 -33.36
C VAL A 18 10.39 14.02 -31.96
N LEU A 19 10.94 12.83 -31.71
CA LEU A 19 11.58 12.49 -30.45
C LEU A 19 13.05 12.94 -30.36
N GLY A 20 13.63 13.49 -31.43
CA GLY A 20 15.03 13.95 -31.46
C GLY A 20 16.06 12.83 -31.25
N ILE A 21 15.74 11.60 -31.69
CA ILE A 21 16.58 10.41 -31.51
C ILE A 21 17.01 9.85 -32.87
N SER A 22 18.07 9.05 -32.85
CA SER A 22 18.54 8.34 -34.05
C SER A 22 17.47 7.36 -34.56
N THR A 23 17.47 7.12 -35.88
CA THR A 23 16.67 6.05 -36.49
C THR A 23 17.13 4.65 -36.06
N LEU A 24 18.33 4.56 -35.48
CA LEU A 24 18.90 3.33 -34.89
C LEU A 24 18.70 3.27 -33.37
N ALA A 25 17.95 4.20 -32.78
CA ALA A 25 17.75 4.26 -31.35
C ALA A 25 16.97 3.03 -30.84
N THR A 26 17.39 2.55 -29.67
CA THR A 26 16.76 1.42 -28.98
C THR A 26 15.43 1.83 -28.35
N LEU A 27 14.58 0.85 -28.01
CA LEU A 27 13.31 1.11 -27.33
C LEU A 27 13.49 1.81 -25.96
N GLU A 28 14.63 1.57 -25.31
CA GLU A 28 15.00 2.24 -24.06
C GLU A 28 15.23 3.74 -24.28
N GLU A 29 15.98 4.11 -25.32
CA GLU A 29 16.23 5.50 -25.72
C GLU A 29 14.94 6.20 -26.16
N VAL A 30 14.08 5.50 -26.91
CA VAL A 30 12.73 5.98 -27.28
C VAL A 30 11.92 6.33 -26.02
N THR A 31 11.95 5.45 -25.03
CA THR A 31 11.22 5.64 -23.77
C THR A 31 11.83 6.76 -22.92
N ALA A 32 13.16 6.87 -22.90
CA ALA A 32 13.88 7.91 -22.19
C ALA A 32 13.59 9.30 -22.77
N SER A 33 13.68 9.45 -24.10
CA SER A 33 13.37 10.70 -24.79
C SER A 33 11.91 11.10 -24.59
N TYR A 34 10.98 10.14 -24.73
CA TYR A 34 9.56 10.37 -24.44
C TYR A 34 9.35 10.93 -23.03
N ARG A 35 9.97 10.34 -22.00
CA ARG A 35 9.85 10.83 -20.62
C ARG A 35 10.45 12.23 -20.45
N ALA A 36 11.56 12.53 -21.12
CA ALA A 36 12.19 13.85 -21.05
C ALA A 36 11.32 14.93 -21.70
N LEU A 37 10.76 14.65 -22.88
CA LEU A 37 9.87 15.58 -23.59
C LEU A 37 8.52 15.71 -22.87
N ALA A 38 7.99 14.62 -22.33
CA ALA A 38 6.76 14.66 -21.55
C ALA A 38 6.89 15.55 -20.32
N GLN A 39 8.03 15.49 -19.62
CA GLN A 39 8.30 16.38 -18.49
C GLN A 39 8.46 17.85 -18.88
N GLN A 40 8.87 18.16 -20.11
CA GLN A 40 9.02 19.54 -20.58
C GLN A 40 7.68 20.15 -21.02
N PHE A 41 6.85 19.35 -21.71
CA PHE A 41 5.59 19.81 -22.30
C PHE A 41 4.34 19.38 -21.52
N HIS A 42 4.49 18.87 -20.28
CA HIS A 42 3.35 18.41 -19.47
C HIS A 42 2.38 19.58 -19.20
N PRO A 43 1.06 19.43 -19.42
CA PRO A 43 0.09 20.50 -19.21
C PRO A 43 0.08 21.02 -17.77
N ASP A 44 0.38 20.15 -16.80
CA ASP A 44 0.49 20.49 -15.36
C ASP A 44 1.59 21.52 -15.06
N ARG A 45 2.65 21.58 -15.88
CA ARG A 45 3.75 22.55 -15.69
C ARG A 45 3.47 23.92 -16.32
N HIS A 46 2.44 24.00 -17.15
CA HIS A 46 2.10 25.20 -17.92
C HIS A 46 0.73 25.75 -17.52
N VAL A 47 0.14 25.33 -16.39
CA VAL A 47 -1.19 25.79 -15.94
C VAL A 47 -1.24 27.31 -15.78
N ASP A 48 -0.19 27.90 -15.18
CA ASP A 48 -0.07 29.34 -14.93
C ASP A 48 0.60 30.11 -16.07
N SER A 49 0.99 29.44 -17.15
CA SER A 49 1.62 30.06 -18.32
C SER A 49 0.60 30.74 -19.24
N PRO A 50 1.01 31.78 -20.01
CA PRO A 50 0.15 32.43 -20.99
C PRO A 50 -0.45 31.43 -22.00
N GLU A 51 -1.68 31.71 -22.44
CA GLU A 51 -2.45 30.84 -23.35
C GLU A 51 -1.69 30.37 -24.61
N PRO A 52 -0.87 31.22 -25.28
CA PRO A 52 -0.08 30.79 -26.44
C PRO A 52 0.94 29.70 -26.10
N VAL A 53 1.57 29.79 -24.92
CA VAL A 53 2.57 28.82 -24.44
C VAL A 53 1.90 27.49 -24.12
N ARG A 54 0.73 27.54 -23.48
CA ARG A 54 -0.09 26.35 -23.20
C ARG A 54 -0.49 25.60 -24.46
N ARG A 55 -1.01 26.32 -25.46
CA ARG A 55 -1.40 25.72 -26.75
C ARG A 55 -0.20 25.10 -27.47
N GLN A 56 0.97 25.74 -27.41
CA GLN A 56 2.19 25.22 -28.00
C GLN A 56 2.68 23.94 -27.30
N ALA A 57 2.68 23.92 -25.96
CA ALA A 57 3.05 22.75 -25.17
C ALA A 57 2.11 21.57 -25.43
N GLU A 58 0.80 21.81 -25.49
CA GLU A 58 -0.19 20.77 -25.80
C GLU A 58 0.01 20.19 -27.20
N ARG A 59 0.25 21.05 -28.21
CA ARG A 59 0.53 20.62 -29.59
C ARG A 59 1.78 19.74 -29.65
N ARG A 60 2.87 20.15 -28.99
CA ARG A 60 4.12 19.38 -28.92
C ARG A 60 3.95 18.05 -28.20
N MET A 61 3.26 18.04 -27.06
CA MET A 61 2.96 16.81 -26.33
C MET A 61 2.17 15.82 -27.19
N ARG A 62 1.20 16.31 -27.96
CA ARG A 62 0.40 15.48 -28.87
C ARG A 62 1.27 14.82 -29.95
N GLU A 63 2.17 15.57 -30.56
CA GLU A 63 3.13 15.05 -31.55
C GLU A 63 4.05 13.98 -30.94
N VAL A 64 4.59 14.24 -29.75
CA VAL A 64 5.45 13.30 -29.00
C VAL A 64 4.72 12.00 -28.67
N ASN A 65 3.47 12.10 -28.20
CA ASN A 65 2.63 10.93 -27.91
C ASN A 65 2.36 10.10 -29.18
N GLN A 66 2.05 10.77 -30.30
CA GLN A 66 1.84 10.09 -31.58
C GLN A 66 3.11 9.38 -32.05
N ALA A 67 4.26 10.04 -32.00
CA ALA A 67 5.54 9.48 -32.39
C ALA A 67 5.91 8.25 -31.55
N PHE A 68 5.79 8.35 -30.22
CA PHE A 68 6.05 7.24 -29.30
C PHE A 68 5.14 6.04 -29.56
N LEU A 69 3.83 6.26 -29.76
CA LEU A 69 2.89 5.20 -30.09
C LEU A 69 3.22 4.52 -31.42
N ALA A 70 3.66 5.29 -32.41
CA ALA A 70 3.96 4.78 -33.74
C ALA A 70 5.23 3.90 -33.73
N LEU A 71 6.26 4.29 -32.97
CA LEU A 71 7.46 3.47 -32.74
C LEU A 71 7.14 2.23 -31.88
N LYS A 72 6.39 2.39 -30.80
CA LYS A 72 6.05 1.30 -29.87
C LYS A 72 5.18 0.22 -30.51
N LYS A 73 4.25 0.60 -31.41
CA LYS A 73 3.40 -0.35 -32.16
C LYS A 73 4.14 -1.03 -33.32
N GLY A 74 5.39 -0.68 -33.57
CA GLY A 74 6.15 -1.17 -34.73
C GLY A 74 5.65 -0.64 -36.07
N ALA A 75 4.74 0.33 -36.08
CA ALA A 75 4.12 0.87 -37.29
C ALA A 75 5.10 1.68 -38.17
N TRP A 76 6.32 1.92 -37.67
CA TRP A 76 7.39 2.67 -38.33
C TRP A 76 8.69 1.88 -38.54
N LEU A 77 8.77 0.60 -38.13
CA LEU A 77 9.99 -0.17 -38.37
C LEU A 77 10.13 -0.47 -39.87
N ALA A 78 11.16 0.10 -40.49
CA ALA A 78 11.80 -0.52 -41.64
C ALA A 78 12.38 -1.87 -41.19
N PRO A 79 12.22 -2.95 -41.98
CA PRO A 79 12.53 -4.31 -41.53
C PRO A 79 14.05 -4.52 -41.44
N THR A 80 14.55 -4.82 -40.24
CA THR A 80 15.84 -5.52 -40.09
C THR A 80 15.57 -7.02 -40.17
N VAL A 81 16.18 -7.68 -41.15
CA VAL A 81 15.79 -9.01 -41.67
C VAL A 81 16.05 -10.19 -40.71
N ASP A 82 16.74 -10.00 -39.59
CA ASP A 82 17.29 -11.14 -38.82
C ASP A 82 16.76 -11.34 -37.39
N SER A 83 15.62 -10.75 -37.01
CA SER A 83 15.03 -11.01 -35.68
C SER A 83 13.66 -11.69 -35.78
N PRO A 84 13.52 -12.96 -35.33
CA PRO A 84 12.21 -13.56 -35.17
C PRO A 84 11.44 -12.80 -34.09
N ILE A 85 10.36 -12.15 -34.50
CA ILE A 85 9.45 -11.43 -33.61
C ILE A 85 8.79 -12.48 -32.70
N PRO A 86 8.90 -12.38 -31.35
CA PRO A 86 8.07 -13.18 -30.47
C PRO A 86 6.63 -12.70 -30.62
N THR A 87 5.83 -13.40 -31.43
CA THR A 87 4.40 -13.17 -31.57
C THR A 87 3.71 -13.60 -30.27
N THR A 88 3.74 -12.73 -29.26
CA THR A 88 2.92 -12.92 -28.06
C THR A 88 1.49 -12.58 -28.44
N SER A 89 0.75 -13.58 -28.93
CA SER A 89 -0.68 -13.47 -29.17
C SER A 89 -1.37 -12.95 -27.90
N ALA A 90 -2.25 -11.96 -28.06
CA ALA A 90 -2.99 -11.39 -26.94
C ALA A 90 -3.70 -12.51 -26.13
N PRO A 91 -3.66 -12.46 -24.79
CA PRO A 91 -4.24 -13.51 -23.96
C PRO A 91 -5.75 -13.61 -24.18
N ASN A 92 -6.27 -14.85 -24.26
CA ASN A 92 -7.70 -15.12 -24.45
C ASN A 92 -8.53 -14.34 -23.41
N PRO A 93 -9.52 -13.51 -23.82
CA PRO A 93 -10.38 -12.76 -22.90
C PRO A 93 -11.06 -13.62 -21.83
N GLU A 94 -11.38 -14.89 -22.14
CA GLU A 94 -11.94 -15.82 -21.18
C GLU A 94 -10.93 -16.25 -20.10
N ALA A 95 -9.69 -16.52 -20.50
CA ALA A 95 -8.61 -16.84 -19.57
C ALA A 95 -8.33 -15.67 -18.61
N VAL A 96 -8.36 -14.43 -19.12
CA VAL A 96 -8.21 -13.22 -18.29
C VAL A 96 -9.36 -13.08 -17.29
N ARG A 97 -10.61 -13.32 -17.72
CA ARG A 97 -11.78 -13.31 -16.82
C ARG A 97 -11.69 -14.39 -15.75
N ALA A 98 -11.30 -15.61 -16.13
CA ALA A 98 -11.14 -16.74 -15.20
C ALA A 98 -10.04 -16.46 -14.15
N ALA A 99 -8.90 -15.90 -14.58
CA ALA A 99 -7.82 -15.50 -13.68
C ALA A 99 -8.29 -14.45 -12.66
N ARG A 100 -9.02 -13.42 -13.13
CA ARG A 100 -9.59 -12.38 -12.26
C ARG A 100 -10.59 -12.96 -11.25
N GLN A 101 -11.45 -13.89 -11.66
CA GLN A 101 -12.40 -14.56 -10.76
C GLN A 101 -11.70 -15.41 -9.69
N ARG A 102 -10.65 -16.16 -10.06
CA ARG A 102 -9.84 -16.93 -9.11
C ARG A 102 -9.17 -16.03 -8.08
N ALA A 103 -8.55 -14.94 -8.53
CA ALA A 103 -7.93 -13.95 -7.64
C ALA A 103 -8.95 -13.34 -6.65
N TYR A 104 -10.15 -13.02 -7.13
CA TYR A 104 -11.21 -12.48 -6.27
C TYR A 104 -11.68 -13.48 -5.21
N ARG A 105 -11.87 -14.76 -5.58
CA ARG A 105 -12.27 -15.82 -4.64
C ARG A 105 -11.19 -16.04 -3.57
N ALA A 106 -9.93 -16.17 -3.97
CA ALA A 106 -8.81 -16.33 -3.06
C ALA A 106 -8.69 -15.14 -2.08
N ALA A 107 -8.87 -13.90 -2.56
CA ALA A 107 -8.86 -12.72 -1.69
C ALA A 107 -9.98 -12.76 -0.64
N ARG A 108 -11.20 -13.12 -1.04
CA ARG A 108 -12.33 -13.27 -0.11
C ARG A 108 -12.07 -14.36 0.92
N GLU A 109 -11.57 -15.51 0.49
CA GLU A 109 -11.22 -16.62 1.38
C GLU A 109 -10.15 -16.21 2.38
N HIS A 110 -9.07 -15.55 1.94
CA HIS A 110 -8.01 -15.06 2.81
C HIS A 110 -8.56 -14.06 3.85
N THR A 111 -9.41 -13.12 3.44
CA THR A 111 -10.03 -12.18 4.40
C THR A 111 -10.99 -12.86 5.38
N ALA A 112 -11.73 -13.88 4.93
CA ALA A 112 -12.63 -14.65 5.79
C ALA A 112 -11.83 -15.47 6.82
N GLN A 113 -10.75 -16.14 6.39
CA GLN A 113 -9.83 -16.87 7.25
C GLN A 113 -9.17 -15.94 8.28
N ALA A 114 -8.71 -14.76 7.87
CA ALA A 114 -8.13 -13.77 8.77
C ALA A 114 -9.14 -13.30 9.83
N ARG A 115 -10.38 -13.03 9.43
CA ARG A 115 -11.46 -12.68 10.37
C ARG A 115 -11.79 -13.81 11.33
N ALA A 116 -11.87 -15.05 10.84
CA ALA A 116 -12.10 -16.23 11.69
C ALA A 116 -10.96 -16.41 12.71
N ALA A 117 -9.70 -16.28 12.29
CA ALA A 117 -8.56 -16.36 13.17
C ALA A 117 -8.56 -15.25 14.24
N GLN A 118 -8.94 -14.03 13.86
CA GLN A 118 -9.12 -12.93 14.81
C GLN A 118 -10.25 -13.22 15.81
N ALA A 119 -11.40 -13.72 15.35
CA ALA A 119 -12.52 -14.09 16.21
C ALA A 119 -12.12 -15.19 17.22
N SER A 120 -11.44 -16.24 16.77
CA SER A 120 -10.90 -17.29 17.65
C SER A 120 -9.93 -16.73 18.69
N ARG A 121 -9.06 -15.78 18.31
CA ARG A 121 -8.12 -15.13 19.24
C ARG A 121 -8.82 -14.27 20.28
N VAL A 122 -9.88 -13.55 19.90
CA VAL A 122 -10.71 -12.76 20.83
C VAL A 122 -11.40 -13.70 21.82
N GLN A 123 -11.95 -14.82 21.34
CA GLN A 123 -12.61 -15.79 22.20
C GLN A 123 -11.64 -16.48 23.17
N ALA A 124 -10.44 -16.84 22.71
CA ALA A 124 -9.38 -17.39 23.56
C ALA A 124 -8.92 -16.41 24.67
N LYS A 125 -8.91 -15.09 24.40
CA LYS A 125 -8.63 -14.08 25.43
C LYS A 125 -9.73 -14.01 26.49
N LYS A 126 -10.99 -14.24 26.12
CA LYS A 126 -12.13 -14.22 27.05
C LYS A 126 -12.13 -15.43 28.01
N SER A 127 -11.47 -16.53 27.64
CA SER A 127 -11.40 -17.75 28.44
C SER A 127 -10.20 -17.85 29.40
N VAL A 128 -9.27 -16.89 29.40
CA VAL A 128 -8.17 -16.88 30.38
C VAL A 128 -8.73 -16.43 31.74
N PRO A 129 -8.72 -17.29 32.78
CA PRO A 129 -9.22 -16.90 34.08
C PRO A 129 -8.39 -15.71 34.61
N PRO A 130 -9.03 -14.68 35.19
CA PRO A 130 -8.31 -13.55 35.75
C PRO A 130 -7.37 -14.04 36.87
N GLY A 131 -6.15 -13.50 36.91
CA GLY A 131 -5.21 -13.80 37.98
C GLY A 131 -5.67 -13.15 39.29
N GLN A 132 -5.39 -13.75 40.45
CA GLN A 132 -5.73 -13.10 41.73
C GLN A 132 -4.67 -12.06 42.10
N ALA A 133 -5.08 -10.82 42.37
CA ALA A 133 -4.17 -9.76 42.78
C ALA A 133 -3.49 -10.13 44.12
N ARG A 134 -2.16 -10.00 44.19
CA ARG A 134 -1.40 -10.34 45.40
C ARG A 134 -1.32 -9.14 46.34
N PRO A 135 -1.70 -9.28 47.63
CA PRO A 135 -1.53 -8.22 48.60
C PRO A 135 -0.03 -7.92 48.82
N THR A 136 0.31 -6.65 48.96
CA THR A 136 1.65 -6.17 49.28
C THR A 136 1.58 -5.17 50.42
N SER A 137 2.61 -5.14 51.28
CA SER A 137 2.69 -4.17 52.37
C SER A 137 2.76 -2.74 51.82
N LYS A 138 2.21 -1.78 52.58
CA LYS A 138 2.17 -0.36 52.22
C LYS A 138 3.56 0.23 51.98
N ASP A 139 4.56 -0.23 52.74
CA ASP A 139 5.96 0.20 52.62
C ASP A 139 6.56 -0.12 51.24
N ARG A 140 6.09 -1.21 50.60
CA ARG A 140 6.48 -1.60 49.24
C ARG A 140 5.60 -0.97 48.16
N ALA A 141 4.49 -0.36 48.55
CA ALA A 141 3.51 0.26 47.68
C ALA A 141 3.59 1.79 47.72
N ALA A 142 4.81 2.32 47.61
CA ALA A 142 5.06 3.77 47.63
C ALA A 142 4.32 4.46 46.47
N GLY A 143 3.36 5.32 46.81
CA GLY A 143 2.57 6.13 45.88
C GLY A 143 1.12 5.66 45.71
N ARG A 144 0.28 6.58 45.25
CA ARG A 144 -1.16 6.37 45.07
C ARG A 144 -1.46 5.93 43.64
N ILE A 145 -1.88 4.68 43.45
CA ILE A 145 -2.25 4.13 42.14
C ILE A 145 -3.74 3.85 42.15
N VAL A 146 -4.51 4.66 41.42
CA VAL A 146 -5.99 4.64 41.43
C VAL A 146 -6.62 4.32 40.08
N PHE A 147 -5.84 3.79 39.14
CA PHE A 147 -6.32 3.50 37.79
C PHE A 147 -7.30 2.32 37.79
N GLY A 148 -8.44 2.48 37.11
CA GLY A 148 -9.44 1.42 37.01
C GLY A 148 -10.28 1.21 38.29
N LEU A 149 -10.10 2.03 39.33
CA LEU A 149 -10.89 1.95 40.58
C LEU A 149 -12.39 2.00 40.34
N GLY A 150 -12.85 2.88 39.45
CA GLY A 150 -14.27 2.99 39.11
C GLY A 150 -14.88 1.67 38.64
N GLN A 151 -14.16 0.91 37.80
CA GLN A 151 -14.60 -0.42 37.35
C GLN A 151 -14.44 -1.47 38.46
N ALA A 152 -13.30 -1.45 39.16
CA ALA A 152 -12.98 -2.39 40.23
C ALA A 152 -13.98 -2.35 41.39
N ILE A 153 -14.57 -1.19 41.71
CA ILE A 153 -15.60 -1.05 42.76
C ILE A 153 -16.82 -1.95 42.48
N TYR A 154 -17.20 -2.14 41.20
CA TYR A 154 -18.38 -2.91 40.83
C TYR A 154 -18.06 -4.34 40.41
N THR A 155 -16.90 -4.57 39.77
CA THR A 155 -16.56 -5.88 39.21
C THR A 155 -15.49 -6.64 39.99
N ASN A 156 -14.83 -6.00 40.96
CA ASN A 156 -13.61 -6.51 41.61
C ASN A 156 -12.49 -6.85 40.62
N GLU A 157 -12.51 -6.30 39.40
CA GLU A 157 -11.52 -6.58 38.36
C GLU A 157 -10.70 -5.34 38.03
N LEU A 158 -9.40 -5.56 37.80
CA LEU A 158 -8.45 -4.49 37.52
C LEU A 158 -7.45 -4.95 36.46
N THR A 159 -7.28 -4.19 35.38
CA THR A 159 -6.33 -4.53 34.31
C THR A 159 -4.93 -4.01 34.64
N CYS A 160 -3.94 -4.89 34.67
CA CYS A 160 -2.55 -4.49 34.87
C CYS A 160 -2.02 -3.73 33.65
N ARG A 161 -1.44 -2.55 33.84
CA ARG A 161 -0.81 -1.78 32.74
C ARG A 161 0.53 -2.31 32.26
N GLY A 162 1.17 -3.19 33.04
CA GLY A 162 2.46 -3.79 32.66
C GLY A 162 2.31 -4.93 31.66
N CYS A 163 1.37 -5.85 31.91
CA CYS A 163 1.19 -7.07 31.11
C CYS A 163 -0.23 -7.26 30.57
N THR A 164 -1.14 -6.29 30.78
CA THR A 164 -2.52 -6.31 30.28
C THR A 164 -3.38 -7.45 30.85
N SER A 165 -2.88 -8.21 31.83
CA SER A 165 -3.66 -9.26 32.50
C SER A 165 -4.78 -8.65 33.34
N VAL A 166 -5.97 -9.24 33.31
CA VAL A 166 -7.06 -8.93 34.26
C VAL A 166 -6.75 -9.58 35.60
N GLN A 167 -6.87 -8.80 36.67
CA GLN A 167 -6.60 -9.21 38.04
C GLN A 167 -7.87 -9.07 38.88
N GLN A 168 -8.28 -10.14 39.56
CA GLN A 168 -9.38 -10.11 40.53
C GLN A 168 -8.86 -9.68 41.90
N LEU A 169 -9.52 -8.71 42.50
CA LEU A 169 -9.29 -8.26 43.87
C LEU A 169 -10.06 -9.17 44.85
N PRO A 170 -9.47 -9.51 46.00
CA PRO A 170 -10.14 -10.33 47.00
C PRO A 170 -11.33 -9.59 47.64
N PRO A 171 -12.35 -10.29 48.16
CA PRO A 171 -13.45 -9.65 48.89
C PRO A 171 -12.96 -8.73 50.01
N GLY A 172 -13.60 -7.56 50.18
CA GLY A 172 -13.23 -6.58 51.20
C GLY A 172 -11.90 -5.85 50.95
N TRP A 173 -11.39 -5.87 49.70
CA TRP A 173 -10.16 -5.15 49.34
C TRP A 173 -10.26 -3.64 49.57
N GLN A 174 -11.47 -3.07 49.51
CA GLN A 174 -11.73 -1.65 49.73
C GLN A 174 -11.33 -1.21 51.14
N ASP A 175 -11.66 -2.02 52.14
CA ASP A 175 -11.34 -1.73 53.55
C ASP A 175 -9.83 -1.87 53.79
N ARG A 176 -9.20 -2.82 53.10
CA ARG A 176 -7.79 -3.16 53.23
C ARG A 176 -6.84 -2.18 52.54
N LEU A 177 -7.35 -1.36 51.63
CA LEU A 177 -6.54 -0.41 50.85
C LEU A 177 -5.79 0.60 51.71
N ARG A 178 -6.27 0.89 52.92
CA ARG A 178 -5.60 1.78 53.86
C ARG A 178 -4.22 1.27 54.25
N ASP A 179 -4.04 -0.04 54.33
CA ASP A 179 -2.85 -0.69 54.89
C ASP A 179 -2.17 -1.66 53.89
N THR A 180 -2.83 -1.97 52.77
CA THR A 180 -2.40 -2.97 51.79
C THR A 180 -2.48 -2.43 50.36
N GLY A 181 -1.39 -2.53 49.61
CA GLY A 181 -1.40 -2.39 48.16
C GLY A 181 -1.70 -3.73 47.47
N PHE A 182 -2.05 -3.69 46.20
CA PHE A 182 -2.27 -4.90 45.39
C PHE A 182 -1.35 -4.90 44.18
N SER A 183 -0.75 -6.06 43.91
CA SER A 183 0.18 -6.30 42.81
C SER A 183 -0.36 -7.33 41.83
N CYS A 184 0.05 -7.22 40.57
CA CYS A 184 -0.32 -8.15 39.52
C CYS A 184 0.34 -9.52 39.75
N SER A 185 -0.45 -10.60 39.71
CA SER A 185 0.08 -11.97 39.85
C SER A 185 0.97 -12.44 38.69
N VAL A 186 0.88 -11.79 37.53
CA VAL A 186 1.64 -12.17 36.32
C VAL A 186 3.00 -11.46 36.26
N CYS A 187 3.05 -10.14 36.50
CA CYS A 187 4.29 -9.37 36.36
C CYS A 187 4.81 -8.76 37.68
N GLY A 188 4.12 -8.96 38.81
CA GLY A 188 4.54 -8.44 40.13
C GLY A 188 4.40 -6.94 40.32
N ARG A 189 4.00 -6.18 39.28
CA ARG A 189 3.87 -4.72 39.35
C ARG A 189 2.70 -4.32 40.25
N LEU A 190 2.88 -3.25 41.03
CA LEU A 190 1.80 -2.62 41.80
C LEU A 190 0.70 -2.10 40.87
N ILE A 191 -0.55 -2.52 41.10
CA ILE A 191 -1.71 -2.18 40.28
C ILE A 191 -2.73 -1.28 41.00
N LEU A 192 -2.73 -1.29 42.34
CA LEU A 192 -3.66 -0.50 43.14
C LEU A 192 -3.03 -0.21 44.52
N SER A 193 -3.07 1.05 44.96
CA SER A 193 -2.58 1.50 46.27
C SER A 193 -3.24 2.83 46.63
N ALA A 194 -3.60 3.04 47.91
CA ALA A 194 -4.29 4.24 48.39
C ALA A 194 -3.37 5.27 49.05
#